data_AF-P55467-F1
#
_entry.id   AF-P55467-F1
#
_cell.length_a   1.000
_cell.length_b   1.000
_cell.length_c   1.000
_cell.angle_alpha   90.00
_cell.angle_beta   90.00
_cell.angle_gamma   90.00
#
_symmetry.space_group_name_H-M   'P 1'
#
loop_
_entity.id
_entity.type
_entity.pdbx_description
1 polymer ?
#
loop_
_entity_poly.entity_id
_entity_poly.type
_entity_poly.pdbx_seq_one_letter_code
_entity_poly.pdbx_strand_id
1 'polypeptide(L)'
;MDTMANSILGQEITFLKLDTRVIKNFDKVLTNNIEVVETSLWSVVRKNALKKGAAKALQACASSVLHKRSDYEFLTTGNVLRKKIRLPRLFGNKVISAAYSWIKRVQAALLLDYLKEHLSQYDWDQLIVVVFNGSNYPESVLAEASKGFKRVFVEDGFFPGTLQIDPVGINAANSVPRCSAFYKSGRDFSEGGLPTAVTNRSSKRKFTPVDLAPGFVFVPFQVPSDMQVTLHSPWVKDMYNFYDIVVNAAEQNPEEMFVIKEHPRFKRSVIGSRPPHPRVKFANGNITSELISNARTVVTINSTVGIEALLLGKQVITLGDSCYNIQDLVLRGNDMGRLNAALALRGWLPDDELRRQFLGFLWNYYLVKGSFTEPPTALASRILDCFELDSEVRGAIANLNN
;
A
#
# COMPACT_ATOMS: atom_id res chain seq x y z
N MET A 1 31.68 1.71 -0.11
CA MET A 1 30.41 2.23 -0.67
C MET A 1 30.08 3.63 -0.12
N ASP A 2 30.42 3.96 1.14
CA ASP A 2 30.17 5.29 1.72
C ASP A 2 30.85 6.48 1.01
N THR A 3 31.88 6.26 0.20
CA THR A 3 32.61 7.34 -0.50
C THR A 3 32.00 7.71 -1.85
N MET A 4 31.30 6.81 -2.54
CA MET A 4 30.64 7.13 -3.83
C MET A 4 29.30 7.84 -3.63
N ALA A 5 28.58 7.54 -2.55
CA ALA A 5 27.37 8.28 -2.18
C ALA A 5 27.68 9.77 -1.92
N ASN A 6 28.89 10.09 -1.46
CA ASN A 6 29.29 11.48 -1.20
C ASN A 6 29.75 12.25 -2.45
N SER A 7 30.13 11.59 -3.57
CA SER A 7 30.59 12.32 -4.76
C SER A 7 29.46 12.75 -5.68
N ILE A 8 28.28 12.12 -5.60
CA ILE A 8 27.06 12.57 -6.31
C ILE A 8 26.39 13.75 -5.57
N LEU A 9 26.75 14.02 -4.32
CA LEU A 9 26.26 15.13 -3.51
C LEU A 9 26.87 16.51 -3.87
N GLY A 10 27.61 16.63 -4.98
CA GLY A 10 28.13 17.91 -5.46
C GLY A 10 27.06 18.91 -5.89
N GLN A 11 25.83 18.45 -6.14
CA GLN A 11 24.63 19.27 -6.31
C GLN A 11 23.72 19.06 -5.09
N GLU A 12 23.30 20.14 -4.42
CA GLU A 12 22.34 20.07 -3.31
C GLU A 12 20.97 19.63 -3.85
N ILE A 13 20.70 18.31 -3.79
CA ILE A 13 19.37 17.77 -4.10
C ILE A 13 18.39 18.22 -3.01
N THR A 14 17.32 18.89 -3.41
CA THR A 14 16.18 19.23 -2.56
C THR A 14 15.19 18.07 -2.52
N PHE A 15 14.72 17.70 -1.34
CA PHE A 15 13.59 16.82 -1.10
C PHE A 15 12.34 17.65 -0.85
N LEU A 16 11.25 17.39 -1.56
CA LEU A 16 9.98 18.08 -1.32
C LEU A 16 8.90 17.11 -0.87
N LYS A 17 8.16 17.47 0.18
CA LYS A 17 6.98 16.73 0.62
C LYS A 17 5.87 17.64 1.14
N LEU A 18 4.71 17.05 1.41
CA LEU A 18 3.62 17.75 2.09
C LEU A 18 3.80 17.75 3.61
N ASP A 19 3.01 18.59 4.30
CA ASP A 19 2.84 18.63 5.76
C ASP A 19 2.10 17.41 6.36
N THR A 20 2.15 16.26 5.67
CA THR A 20 1.53 15.01 6.11
C THR A 20 2.17 14.50 7.38
N ARG A 21 1.38 14.50 8.46
CA ARG A 21 1.81 14.15 9.82
C ARG A 21 2.48 12.77 9.96
N VAL A 22 2.11 11.81 9.11
CA VAL A 22 2.65 10.44 9.17
C VAL A 22 4.17 10.46 8.95
N ILE A 23 4.65 11.21 7.96
CA ILE A 23 6.07 11.29 7.58
C ILE A 23 6.79 12.51 8.17
N LYS A 24 6.24 13.12 9.23
CA LYS A 24 6.81 14.34 9.85
C LYS A 24 8.25 14.19 10.37
N ASN A 25 8.67 12.96 10.70
CA ASN A 25 10.02 12.74 11.22
C ASN A 25 11.06 12.65 10.10
N PHE A 26 10.63 12.61 8.83
CA PHE A 26 11.55 12.72 7.68
C PHE A 26 12.23 14.10 7.69
N ASP A 27 11.53 15.13 8.17
CA ASP A 27 12.04 16.50 8.37
C ASP A 27 13.36 16.50 9.16
N LYS A 28 13.49 15.59 10.13
CA LYS A 28 14.64 15.51 11.03
C LYS A 28 15.86 14.82 10.41
N VAL A 29 15.66 13.96 9.41
CA VAL A 29 16.74 13.15 8.80
C VAL A 29 17.12 13.65 7.40
N LEU A 30 16.22 14.38 6.72
CA LEU A 30 16.52 15.08 5.47
C LEU A 30 16.95 16.54 5.70
N THR A 31 16.83 17.03 6.94
CA THR A 31 17.34 18.30 7.47
C THR A 31 17.37 19.47 6.49
N ASN A 32 18.55 19.87 6.03
CA ASN A 32 18.78 21.11 5.29
C ASN A 32 18.26 21.06 3.85
N ASN A 33 17.94 19.86 3.37
CA ASN A 33 17.52 19.66 1.99
C ASN A 33 16.01 19.44 1.88
N ILE A 34 15.22 19.56 2.95
CA ILE A 34 13.78 19.28 2.89
C ILE A 34 12.92 20.54 2.82
N GLU A 35 12.09 20.64 1.78
CA GLU A 35 10.99 21.58 1.72
C GLU A 35 9.67 20.91 2.12
N VAL A 36 8.95 21.53 3.07
CA VAL A 36 7.62 21.09 3.50
C VAL A 36 6.54 22.03 2.99
N VAL A 37 5.70 21.52 2.10
CA VAL A 37 4.57 22.26 1.55
C VAL A 37 3.34 22.13 2.43
N GLU A 38 2.91 23.25 3.01
CA GLU A 38 1.63 23.36 3.73
C GLU A 38 0.43 23.15 2.80
N THR A 39 -0.50 22.28 3.21
CA THR A 39 -1.68 21.91 2.40
C THR A 39 -2.99 22.55 2.86
N SER A 40 -2.96 23.35 3.94
CA SER A 40 -4.13 24.06 4.43
C SER A 40 -4.69 25.00 3.36
N LEU A 41 -6.02 25.10 3.25
CA LEU A 41 -6.66 25.94 2.22
C LEU A 41 -6.16 27.39 2.28
N TRP A 42 -6.06 27.96 3.48
CA TRP A 42 -5.59 29.33 3.67
C TRP A 42 -4.12 29.48 3.32
N SER A 43 -3.28 28.50 3.66
CA SER A 43 -1.87 28.49 3.26
C SER A 43 -1.73 28.47 1.74
N VAL A 44 -2.47 27.58 1.05
CA VAL A 44 -2.44 27.45 -0.41
C VAL A 44 -2.92 28.73 -1.09
N VAL A 45 -4.04 29.31 -0.64
CA VAL A 45 -4.57 30.57 -1.19
C VAL A 45 -3.58 31.71 -0.97
N ARG A 46 -3.01 31.84 0.24
CA ARG A 46 -2.01 32.87 0.56
C ARG A 46 -0.75 32.70 -0.29
N LYS A 47 -0.23 31.48 -0.43
CA LYS A 47 0.97 31.21 -1.23
C LYS A 47 0.75 31.47 -2.72
N ASN A 48 -0.43 31.11 -3.26
CA ASN A 48 -0.82 31.49 -4.61
C ASN A 48 -0.86 33.02 -4.80
N ALA A 49 -1.43 33.76 -3.83
CA ALA A 49 -1.48 35.22 -3.88
C ALA A 49 -0.09 35.87 -3.81
N LEU A 50 0.80 35.34 -2.96
CA LEU A 50 2.19 35.82 -2.87
C LEU A 50 2.99 35.51 -4.14
N LYS A 51 2.80 34.33 -4.74
CA LYS A 51 3.57 33.89 -5.92
C LYS A 51 3.07 34.49 -7.23
N LYS A 52 1.75 34.62 -7.42
CA LYS A 52 1.11 35.05 -8.67
C LYS A 52 0.52 36.47 -8.62
N GLY A 53 0.43 37.08 -7.44
CA GLY A 53 -0.33 38.32 -7.21
C GLY A 53 -1.82 38.07 -6.95
N ALA A 54 -2.47 39.02 -6.25
CA ALA A 54 -3.85 38.90 -5.79
C ALA A 54 -4.87 38.62 -6.91
N ALA A 55 -4.76 39.30 -8.06
CA ALA A 55 -5.69 39.12 -9.17
C ALA A 55 -5.63 37.70 -9.76
N LYS A 56 -4.43 37.15 -9.99
CA LYS A 56 -4.25 35.78 -10.49
C LYS A 56 -4.69 34.74 -9.46
N ALA A 57 -4.46 34.99 -8.16
CA ALA A 57 -4.95 34.10 -7.11
C ALA A 57 -6.47 34.08 -7.01
N LEU A 58 -7.14 35.23 -7.18
CA LEU A 58 -8.60 35.30 -7.29
C LEU A 58 -9.11 34.54 -8.52
N GLN A 59 -8.43 34.68 -9.66
CA GLN A 59 -8.75 33.91 -10.86
C GLN A 59 -8.59 32.40 -10.63
N ALA A 60 -7.50 31.95 -9.99
CA ALA A 60 -7.31 30.55 -9.63
C ALA A 60 -8.42 30.05 -8.70
N CYS A 61 -8.86 30.85 -7.72
CA CYS A 61 -10.00 30.54 -6.87
C CYS A 61 -11.30 30.42 -7.67
N ALA A 62 -11.60 31.37 -8.56
CA ALA A 62 -12.79 31.32 -9.41
C ALA A 62 -12.77 30.07 -10.33
N SER A 63 -11.65 29.81 -11.00
CA SER A 63 -11.47 28.62 -11.85
C SER A 63 -11.61 27.33 -11.06
N SER A 64 -11.06 27.28 -9.84
CA SER A 64 -11.19 26.11 -8.94
C SER A 64 -12.63 25.85 -8.50
N VAL A 65 -13.50 26.87 -8.51
CA VAL A 65 -14.94 26.74 -8.22
C VAL A 65 -15.73 26.31 -9.45
N LEU A 66 -15.35 26.82 -10.63
CA LEU A 66 -16.07 26.64 -11.89
C LEU A 66 -15.59 25.44 -12.75
N HIS A 67 -14.62 24.66 -12.26
CA HIS A 67 -14.07 23.49 -12.97
C HIS A 67 -15.12 22.44 -13.33
N LYS A 68 -14.84 21.64 -14.38
CA LYS A 68 -15.64 20.45 -14.67
C LYS A 68 -15.24 19.34 -13.70
N ARG A 69 -16.23 18.65 -13.12
CA ARG A 69 -16.00 17.55 -12.17
C ARG A 69 -14.94 16.54 -12.65
N SER A 70 -14.96 16.20 -13.94
CA SER A 70 -14.00 15.30 -14.60
C SER A 70 -12.53 15.65 -14.32
N ASP A 71 -12.23 16.93 -14.17
CA ASP A 71 -10.87 17.45 -14.18
C ASP A 71 -10.12 17.14 -12.87
N TYR A 72 -10.85 16.95 -11.76
CA TYR A 72 -10.25 16.75 -10.43
C TYR A 72 -10.90 15.63 -9.63
N GLU A 73 -11.90 14.94 -10.16
CA GLU A 73 -12.55 13.83 -9.47
C GLU A 73 -11.56 12.72 -9.11
N PHE A 74 -10.68 12.34 -10.03
CA PHE A 74 -9.69 11.29 -9.81
C PHE A 74 -8.74 11.58 -8.63
N LEU A 75 -8.51 12.86 -8.29
CA LEU A 75 -7.68 13.26 -7.15
C LEU A 75 -8.39 13.09 -5.79
N THR A 76 -9.72 12.98 -5.77
CA THR A 76 -10.51 13.12 -4.54
C THR A 76 -11.49 11.98 -4.28
N THR A 77 -11.77 11.14 -5.28
CA THR A 77 -12.69 10.00 -5.18
C THR A 77 -12.36 9.07 -4.02
N GLY A 78 -11.07 8.78 -3.78
CA GLY A 78 -10.62 7.95 -2.65
C GLY A 78 -11.07 8.51 -1.28
N ASN A 79 -10.97 9.82 -1.08
CA ASN A 79 -11.41 10.49 0.15
C ASN A 79 -12.93 10.40 0.33
N VAL A 80 -13.70 10.54 -0.75
CA VAL A 80 -15.17 10.43 -0.73
C VAL A 80 -15.57 8.99 -0.39
N LEU A 81 -14.98 8.00 -1.06
CA LEU A 81 -15.22 6.58 -0.80
C LEU A 81 -14.89 6.21 0.65
N ARG A 82 -13.73 6.64 1.15
CA ARG A 82 -13.31 6.44 2.56
C ARG A 82 -14.31 7.06 3.55
N LYS A 83 -14.89 8.24 3.25
CA LYS A 83 -15.92 8.86 4.10
C LYS A 83 -17.24 8.09 4.05
N LYS A 84 -17.68 7.63 2.88
CA LYS A 84 -18.87 6.77 2.72
C LYS A 84 -18.76 5.48 3.55
N ILE A 85 -17.61 4.81 3.50
CA ILE A 85 -17.35 3.58 4.25
C ILE A 85 -17.39 3.84 5.77
N ARG A 86 -16.68 4.88 6.24
CA ARG A 86 -16.55 5.19 7.66
C ARG A 86 -17.84 5.75 8.28
N LEU A 87 -18.57 6.58 7.55
CA LEU A 87 -19.75 7.33 8.02
C LEU A 87 -20.94 7.18 7.04
N PRO A 88 -21.47 5.97 6.82
CA PRO A 88 -22.47 5.69 5.79
C PRO A 88 -23.80 6.38 6.05
N ARG A 89 -24.19 6.60 7.32
CA ARG A 89 -25.42 7.35 7.65
C ARG A 89 -25.35 8.81 7.16
N LEU A 90 -24.17 9.42 7.24
CA LEU A 90 -23.97 10.81 6.84
C LEU A 90 -23.66 10.93 5.35
N PHE A 91 -22.69 10.15 4.86
CA PHE A 91 -22.20 10.21 3.48
C PHE A 91 -22.98 9.31 2.50
N GLY A 92 -23.94 8.53 2.99
CA GLY A 92 -24.94 7.87 2.15
C GLY A 92 -25.95 8.84 1.56
N ASN A 93 -26.16 10.01 2.20
CA ASN A 93 -26.93 11.10 1.60
C ASN A 93 -26.16 11.68 0.40
N LYS A 94 -26.79 11.61 -0.78
CA LYS A 94 -26.20 12.06 -2.05
C LYS A 94 -25.83 13.55 -2.03
N VAL A 95 -26.62 14.40 -1.38
CA VAL A 95 -26.38 15.85 -1.27
C VAL A 95 -25.13 16.12 -0.44
N ILE A 96 -25.01 15.50 0.73
CA ILE A 96 -23.84 15.65 1.62
C ILE A 96 -22.58 15.12 0.93
N SER A 97 -22.68 13.95 0.28
CA SER A 97 -21.56 13.38 -0.47
C SER A 97 -21.16 14.27 -1.66
N ALA A 98 -22.12 14.89 -2.36
CA ALA A 98 -21.86 15.77 -3.48
C ALA A 98 -21.19 17.07 -3.03
N ALA A 99 -21.69 17.70 -1.96
CA ALA A 99 -21.10 18.91 -1.39
C ALA A 99 -19.67 18.67 -0.90
N TYR A 100 -19.43 17.60 -0.13
CA TYR A 100 -18.07 17.24 0.30
C TYR A 100 -17.14 16.94 -0.87
N SER A 101 -17.63 16.22 -1.89
CA SER A 101 -16.85 15.93 -3.09
C SER A 101 -16.49 17.22 -3.83
N TRP A 102 -17.43 18.16 -3.99
CA TRP A 102 -17.16 19.48 -4.58
C TRP A 102 -16.12 20.27 -3.78
N ILE A 103 -16.27 20.37 -2.44
CA ILE A 103 -15.27 21.03 -1.57
C ILE A 103 -13.89 20.43 -1.77
N LYS A 104 -13.78 19.09 -1.80
CA LYS A 104 -12.49 18.41 -2.01
C LYS A 104 -11.91 18.68 -3.37
N ARG A 105 -12.71 18.74 -4.44
CA ARG A 105 -12.21 19.08 -5.78
C ARG A 105 -11.72 20.53 -5.86
N VAL A 106 -12.43 21.48 -5.24
CA VAL A 106 -11.95 22.88 -5.14
C VAL A 106 -10.60 22.94 -4.43
N GLN A 107 -10.47 22.27 -3.28
CA GLN A 107 -9.20 22.18 -2.55
C GLN A 107 -8.09 21.51 -3.36
N ALA A 108 -8.40 20.45 -4.11
CA ALA A 108 -7.44 19.76 -4.97
C ALA A 108 -6.99 20.62 -6.15
N ALA A 109 -7.91 21.34 -6.80
CA ALA A 109 -7.61 22.23 -7.90
C ALA A 109 -6.66 23.37 -7.49
N LEU A 110 -6.96 24.03 -6.36
CA LEU A 110 -6.09 25.09 -5.80
C LEU A 110 -4.71 24.59 -5.42
N LEU A 111 -4.64 23.41 -4.77
CA LEU A 111 -3.37 22.82 -4.40
C LEU A 111 -2.58 22.37 -5.63
N LEU A 112 -3.23 21.83 -6.67
CA LEU A 112 -2.57 21.41 -7.90
C LEU A 112 -1.97 22.62 -8.64
N ASP A 113 -2.75 23.70 -8.76
CA ASP A 113 -2.30 24.94 -9.39
C ASP A 113 -1.09 25.55 -8.66
N TYR A 114 -1.11 25.53 -7.33
CA TYR A 114 0.03 25.96 -6.52
C TYR A 114 1.23 25.04 -6.70
N LEU A 115 1.05 23.72 -6.59
CA LEU A 115 2.15 22.75 -6.66
C LEU A 115 2.81 22.74 -8.05
N LYS A 116 2.04 22.85 -9.15
CA LYS A 116 2.63 22.91 -10.50
C LYS A 116 3.52 24.13 -10.68
N GLU A 117 3.06 25.30 -10.24
CA GLU A 117 3.85 26.54 -10.23
C GLU A 117 5.03 26.44 -9.26
N HIS A 118 4.86 25.73 -8.15
CA HIS A 118 5.92 25.53 -7.17
C HIS A 118 7.02 24.63 -7.71
N LEU A 119 6.66 23.52 -8.36
CA LEU A 119 7.61 22.57 -8.90
C LEU A 119 8.33 23.09 -10.15
N SER A 120 7.72 23.98 -10.93
CA SER A 120 8.33 24.53 -12.16
C SER A 120 9.57 25.39 -11.95
N GLN A 121 9.94 25.68 -10.69
CA GLN A 121 11.19 26.38 -10.37
C GLN A 121 12.41 25.45 -10.29
N TYR A 122 12.19 24.13 -10.27
CA TYR A 122 13.23 23.12 -10.12
C TYR A 122 13.50 22.42 -11.45
N ASP A 123 14.77 22.14 -11.70
CA ASP A 123 15.17 21.18 -12.73
C ASP A 123 15.02 19.73 -12.24
N TRP A 124 15.03 18.78 -13.18
CA TRP A 124 14.76 17.36 -12.90
C TRP A 124 15.79 16.70 -11.95
N ASP A 125 17.04 17.15 -11.98
CA ASP A 125 18.15 16.64 -11.18
C ASP A 125 18.27 17.31 -9.80
N GLN A 126 17.64 18.47 -9.61
CA GLN A 126 17.68 19.26 -8.37
C GLN A 126 16.64 18.82 -7.33
N LEU A 127 15.62 18.05 -7.72
CA LEU A 127 14.46 17.79 -6.88
C LEU A 127 14.09 16.30 -6.82
N ILE A 128 13.86 15.81 -5.60
CA ILE A 128 13.19 14.52 -5.35
C ILE A 128 11.91 14.77 -4.55
N VAL A 129 10.77 14.41 -5.13
CA VAL A 129 9.48 14.53 -4.46
C VAL A 129 9.17 13.27 -3.64
N VAL A 130 8.91 13.41 -2.35
CA VAL A 130 8.54 12.31 -1.44
C VAL A 130 7.03 12.32 -1.23
N VAL A 131 6.35 11.33 -1.79
CA VAL A 131 4.88 11.19 -1.77
C VAL A 131 4.48 10.10 -0.78
N PHE A 132 3.69 10.44 0.24
CA PHE A 132 3.14 9.40 1.14
C PHE A 132 1.94 8.72 0.49
N ASN A 133 2.09 7.46 0.10
CA ASN A 133 1.08 6.62 -0.55
C ASN A 133 0.56 7.11 -1.93
N GLY A 134 0.21 8.39 -2.08
CA GLY A 134 -0.16 9.01 -3.35
C GLY A 134 -1.62 8.79 -3.79
N SER A 135 -2.44 8.05 -3.05
CA SER A 135 -3.79 7.69 -3.54
C SER A 135 -4.93 8.60 -3.07
N ASN A 136 -4.77 9.33 -1.96
CA ASN A 136 -5.81 10.18 -1.39
C ASN A 136 -5.35 11.62 -1.27
N TYR A 137 -6.26 12.58 -1.40
CA TYR A 137 -5.98 13.99 -1.10
C TYR A 137 -5.45 14.13 0.34
N PRO A 138 -4.37 14.93 0.57
CA PRO A 138 -3.71 15.80 -0.41
C PRO A 138 -2.61 15.14 -1.24
N GLU A 139 -2.15 13.94 -0.87
CA GLU A 139 -1.04 13.21 -1.51
C GLU A 139 -1.29 12.85 -2.97
N SER A 140 -2.54 12.58 -3.35
CA SER A 140 -2.93 12.40 -4.76
C SER A 140 -2.63 13.62 -5.63
N VAL A 141 -2.72 14.82 -5.05
CA VAL A 141 -2.44 16.07 -5.77
C VAL A 141 -0.93 16.23 -5.95
N LEU A 142 -0.13 15.88 -4.94
CA LEU A 142 1.33 15.88 -5.08
C LEU A 142 1.79 14.83 -6.10
N ALA A 143 1.22 13.62 -6.06
CA ALA A 143 1.49 12.57 -7.04
C ALA A 143 1.14 13.00 -8.47
N GLU A 144 0.08 13.79 -8.66
CA GLU A 144 -0.26 14.35 -9.97
C GLU A 144 0.68 15.49 -10.38
N ALA A 145 0.95 16.42 -9.47
CA ALA A 145 1.78 17.60 -9.73
C ALA A 145 3.24 17.24 -10.03
N SER A 146 3.76 16.18 -9.41
CA SER A 146 5.15 15.73 -9.57
C SER A 146 5.38 14.78 -10.74
N LYS A 147 4.37 14.56 -11.61
CA LYS A 147 4.60 13.84 -12.86
C LYS A 147 5.67 14.56 -13.69
N GLY A 148 6.70 13.82 -14.09
CA GLY A 148 7.85 14.37 -14.83
C GLY A 148 9.05 14.73 -13.96
N PHE A 149 8.94 14.68 -12.63
CA PHE A 149 10.06 14.86 -11.70
C PHE A 149 10.54 13.52 -11.12
N LYS A 150 11.76 13.47 -10.59
CA LYS A 150 12.17 12.36 -9.72
C LYS A 150 11.26 12.35 -8.49
N ARG A 151 10.71 11.18 -8.17
CA ARG A 151 9.83 11.02 -7.02
C ARG A 151 9.94 9.62 -6.45
N VAL A 152 9.63 9.49 -5.17
CA VAL A 152 9.43 8.21 -4.50
C VAL A 152 8.10 8.22 -3.77
N PHE A 153 7.44 7.06 -3.76
CA PHE A 153 6.28 6.77 -2.96
C PHE A 153 6.73 6.03 -1.70
N VAL A 154 6.19 6.44 -0.55
CA VAL A 154 6.54 5.84 0.74
C VAL A 154 5.32 5.25 1.43
N GLU A 155 5.50 4.08 2.04
CA GLU A 155 4.48 3.33 2.80
C GLU A 155 5.13 2.50 3.92
N ASP A 156 4.33 2.04 4.90
CA ASP A 156 4.78 1.03 5.87
C ASP A 156 5.35 -0.21 5.13
N GLY A 157 6.45 -0.75 5.63
CA GLY A 157 7.08 -1.95 5.11
C GLY A 157 6.28 -3.24 5.34
N PHE A 158 6.68 -4.32 4.67
CA PHE A 158 6.02 -5.62 4.81
C PHE A 158 6.35 -6.34 6.11
N PHE A 159 7.47 -5.99 6.74
CA PHE A 159 7.94 -6.55 8.01
C PHE A 159 8.12 -5.43 9.04
N PRO A 160 8.03 -5.75 10.35
CA PRO A 160 8.25 -4.77 11.40
C PRO A 160 9.56 -3.99 11.23
N GLY A 161 9.51 -2.67 11.46
CA GLY A 161 10.70 -1.82 11.36
C GLY A 161 11.26 -1.68 9.95
N THR A 162 10.40 -1.77 8.94
CA THR A 162 10.79 -1.46 7.55
C THR A 162 9.83 -0.47 6.90
N LEU A 163 10.29 0.18 5.84
CA LEU A 163 9.56 1.08 4.96
C LEU A 163 9.63 0.57 3.52
N GLN A 164 8.57 0.80 2.76
CA GLN A 164 8.62 0.80 1.31
C GLN A 164 9.01 2.21 0.85
N ILE A 165 10.03 2.31 0.01
CA ILE A 165 10.41 3.54 -0.69
C ILE A 165 10.64 3.12 -2.14
N ASP A 166 9.79 3.60 -3.04
CA ASP A 166 9.73 3.06 -4.39
C ASP A 166 9.47 4.18 -5.43
N PRO A 167 10.27 4.26 -6.51
CA PRO A 167 10.14 5.34 -7.49
C PRO A 167 8.93 5.20 -8.44
N VAL A 168 8.34 4.01 -8.52
CA VAL A 168 7.23 3.67 -9.42
C VAL A 168 5.88 3.80 -8.70
N GLY A 169 5.76 3.22 -7.49
CA GLY A 169 4.52 3.17 -6.74
C GLY A 169 4.59 2.29 -5.50
N ILE A 170 3.48 2.08 -4.81
CA ILE A 170 3.42 1.21 -3.62
C ILE A 170 2.38 0.09 -3.83
N ASN A 171 2.34 -0.88 -2.91
CA ASN A 171 1.42 -2.01 -2.96
C ASN A 171 1.57 -2.78 -4.29
N ALA A 172 0.47 -3.11 -4.97
CA ALA A 172 0.54 -3.83 -6.24
C ALA A 172 1.20 -3.02 -7.36
N ALA A 173 1.29 -1.69 -7.22
CA ALA A 173 1.87 -0.77 -8.21
C ALA A 173 3.37 -0.45 -7.99
N ASN A 174 4.03 -1.10 -7.01
CA ASN A 174 5.47 -0.92 -6.77
C ASN A 174 6.33 -1.56 -7.87
N SER A 175 7.66 -1.42 -7.80
CA SER A 175 8.63 -1.92 -8.78
C SER A 175 9.14 -3.34 -8.52
N VAL A 176 8.71 -4.01 -7.44
CA VAL A 176 9.13 -5.38 -7.08
C VAL A 176 8.99 -6.33 -8.29
N PRO A 177 9.99 -7.12 -8.69
CA PRO A 177 9.87 -7.98 -9.88
C PRO A 177 8.73 -9.00 -9.78
N ARG A 178 7.93 -9.15 -10.85
CA ARG A 178 6.83 -10.14 -10.93
C ARG A 178 7.18 -11.40 -11.71
N CYS A 179 8.36 -11.42 -12.32
CA CYS A 179 8.85 -12.54 -13.11
C CYS A 179 9.66 -13.49 -12.21
N SER A 180 9.30 -14.77 -12.18
CA SER A 180 10.03 -15.78 -11.39
C SER A 180 11.50 -15.93 -11.84
N ALA A 181 11.76 -15.78 -13.15
CA ALA A 181 13.10 -15.86 -13.71
C ALA A 181 14.08 -14.81 -13.14
N PHE A 182 13.59 -13.63 -12.72
CA PHE A 182 14.42 -12.64 -12.04
C PHE A 182 15.04 -13.20 -10.76
N TYR A 183 14.24 -13.90 -9.96
CA TYR A 183 14.67 -14.48 -8.69
C TYR A 183 15.47 -15.78 -8.88
N LYS A 184 15.37 -16.42 -10.04
CA LYS A 184 16.13 -17.62 -10.44
C LYS A 184 17.30 -17.30 -11.39
N SER A 185 17.77 -16.06 -11.40
CA SER A 185 18.84 -15.57 -12.29
C SER A 185 20.25 -16.02 -11.88
N GLY A 186 20.40 -16.74 -10.76
CA GLY A 186 21.69 -17.16 -10.19
C GLY A 186 22.27 -16.21 -9.15
N ARG A 187 21.71 -14.99 -9.01
CA ARG A 187 22.04 -14.11 -7.88
C ARG A 187 21.35 -14.59 -6.61
N ASP A 188 22.12 -14.73 -5.51
CA ASP A 188 21.56 -15.05 -4.21
C ASP A 188 21.13 -13.78 -3.46
N PHE A 189 19.87 -13.39 -3.61
CA PHE A 189 19.26 -12.31 -2.84
C PHE A 189 19.06 -12.66 -1.36
N SER A 190 19.14 -13.95 -0.98
CA SER A 190 18.95 -14.44 0.38
C SER A 190 20.24 -14.50 1.21
N GLU A 191 21.40 -14.22 0.61
CA GLU A 191 22.72 -14.25 1.25
C GLU A 191 22.78 -13.37 2.51
N GLY A 192 22.16 -12.18 2.47
CA GLY A 192 22.05 -11.26 3.62
C GLY A 192 21.09 -11.73 4.72
N GLY A 193 20.54 -12.92 4.60
CA GLY A 193 19.54 -13.48 5.50
C GLY A 193 18.11 -13.14 5.11
N LEU A 194 17.17 -13.60 5.93
CA LEU A 194 15.73 -13.46 5.76
C LEU A 194 15.11 -12.71 6.95
N PRO A 195 13.91 -12.14 6.80
CA PRO A 195 13.17 -11.57 7.93
C PRO A 195 12.93 -12.64 9.01
N THR A 196 13.08 -12.26 10.28
CA THR A 196 12.89 -13.18 11.42
C THR A 196 11.59 -12.95 12.19
N ALA A 197 10.94 -11.80 11.98
CA ALA A 197 9.75 -11.40 12.71
C ALA A 197 8.56 -11.12 11.78
N VAL A 198 7.37 -11.50 12.24
CA VAL A 198 6.08 -11.19 11.62
C VAL A 198 5.32 -10.17 12.46
N THR A 199 4.34 -9.49 11.86
CA THR A 199 3.60 -8.42 12.53
C THR A 199 2.52 -8.98 13.46
N ASN A 200 2.77 -8.95 14.77
CA ASN A 200 1.74 -9.24 15.76
C ASN A 200 1.05 -7.96 16.25
N ARG A 201 -0.14 -7.66 15.70
CA ARG A 201 -0.98 -6.55 16.17
C ARG A 201 -1.95 -7.03 17.25
N SER A 202 -1.88 -6.43 18.43
CA SER A 202 -2.89 -6.63 19.47
C SER A 202 -4.22 -5.96 19.09
N SER A 203 -5.34 -6.63 19.36
CA SER A 203 -6.66 -6.01 19.28
C SER A 203 -6.91 -5.18 20.54
N LYS A 204 -7.46 -3.97 20.39
CA LYS A 204 -7.96 -3.21 21.54
C LYS A 204 -9.24 -3.83 22.14
N ARG A 205 -9.95 -4.66 21.37
CA ARG A 205 -11.15 -5.37 21.82
C ARG A 205 -10.71 -6.69 22.45
N LYS A 206 -11.21 -6.97 23.67
CA LYS A 206 -11.01 -8.26 24.34
C LYS A 206 -11.90 -9.29 23.66
N PHE A 207 -11.29 -10.15 22.85
CA PHE A 207 -11.92 -11.36 22.35
C PHE A 207 -11.23 -12.54 23.05
N THR A 208 -12.02 -13.51 23.52
CA THR A 208 -11.46 -14.77 24.01
C THR A 208 -10.90 -15.53 22.80
N PRO A 209 -9.64 -16.04 22.86
CA PRO A 209 -9.13 -16.95 21.86
C PRO A 209 -10.05 -18.18 21.73
N VAL A 210 -10.20 -18.68 20.51
CA VAL A 210 -10.97 -19.89 20.22
C VAL A 210 -10.01 -21.04 20.00
N ASP A 211 -10.32 -22.22 20.54
CA ASP A 211 -9.57 -23.44 20.26
C ASP A 211 -9.89 -23.96 18.86
N LEU A 212 -8.84 -24.24 18.09
CA LEU A 212 -8.91 -24.57 16.67
C LEU A 212 -7.95 -25.72 16.37
N ALA A 213 -8.49 -26.83 15.86
CA ALA A 213 -7.65 -27.88 15.28
C ALA A 213 -6.86 -27.31 14.09
N PRO A 214 -5.57 -27.66 13.91
CA PRO A 214 -4.78 -27.19 12.78
C PRO A 214 -5.32 -27.71 11.44
N GLY A 215 -4.88 -27.11 10.34
CA GLY A 215 -5.24 -27.52 8.98
C GLY A 215 -6.43 -26.76 8.37
N PHE A 216 -6.85 -25.64 8.98
CA PHE A 216 -7.88 -24.76 8.42
C PHE A 216 -7.35 -23.84 7.31
N VAL A 217 -8.27 -23.26 6.54
CA VAL A 217 -8.04 -22.13 5.63
C VAL A 217 -8.09 -20.83 6.45
N PHE A 218 -6.97 -20.13 6.57
CA PHE A 218 -6.94 -18.85 7.28
C PHE A 218 -7.29 -17.69 6.35
N VAL A 219 -8.21 -16.83 6.79
CA VAL A 219 -8.70 -15.67 6.03
C VAL A 219 -8.54 -14.38 6.85
N PRO A 220 -7.41 -13.67 6.72
CA PRO A 220 -7.23 -12.36 7.36
C PRO A 220 -8.10 -11.30 6.68
N PHE A 221 -9.05 -10.74 7.41
CA PHE A 221 -9.84 -9.60 6.93
C PHE A 221 -9.04 -8.31 7.04
N GLN A 222 -9.38 -7.34 6.20
CA GLN A 222 -8.71 -6.04 6.07
C GLN A 222 -9.63 -4.89 6.49
N VAL A 223 -9.09 -3.66 6.55
CA VAL A 223 -9.93 -2.47 6.75
C VAL A 223 -10.65 -2.16 5.44
N PRO A 224 -11.98 -2.02 5.39
CA PRO A 224 -12.67 -1.76 4.12
C PRO A 224 -12.26 -0.46 3.41
N SER A 225 -11.76 0.53 4.16
CA SER A 225 -11.26 1.81 3.61
C SER A 225 -9.76 1.80 3.30
N ASP A 226 -9.13 0.63 3.27
CA ASP A 226 -7.74 0.45 2.88
C ASP A 226 -7.60 0.54 1.35
N MET A 227 -6.52 1.15 0.88
CA MET A 227 -6.30 1.31 -0.56
C MET A 227 -6.06 -0.02 -1.25
N GLN A 228 -5.46 -0.97 -0.55
CA GLN A 228 -5.31 -2.35 -1.01
C GLN A 228 -6.66 -2.98 -1.37
N VAL A 229 -7.72 -2.67 -0.61
CA VAL A 229 -9.07 -3.16 -0.92
C VAL A 229 -9.71 -2.32 -2.03
N THR A 230 -9.65 -0.99 -1.95
CA THR A 230 -10.42 -0.12 -2.86
C THR A 230 -9.83 0.03 -4.27
N LEU A 231 -8.53 -0.21 -4.44
CA LEU A 231 -7.84 -0.08 -5.75
C LEU A 231 -7.32 -1.41 -6.29
N HIS A 232 -6.91 -2.33 -5.43
CA HIS A 232 -6.24 -3.57 -5.83
C HIS A 232 -7.10 -4.82 -5.55
N SER A 233 -8.43 -4.67 -5.43
CA SER A 233 -9.36 -5.79 -5.32
C SER A 233 -10.53 -5.67 -6.30
N PRO A 234 -10.36 -6.11 -7.56
CA PRO A 234 -11.43 -6.05 -8.56
C PRO A 234 -12.65 -6.92 -8.20
N TRP A 235 -12.41 -8.07 -7.54
CA TRP A 235 -13.47 -9.03 -7.21
C TRP A 235 -14.10 -8.80 -5.84
N VAL A 236 -13.29 -8.54 -4.80
CA VAL A 236 -13.77 -8.39 -3.43
C VAL A 236 -14.09 -6.93 -3.12
N LYS A 237 -15.38 -6.59 -3.09
CA LYS A 237 -15.85 -5.19 -3.02
C LYS A 237 -15.68 -4.55 -1.63
N ASP A 238 -15.91 -5.35 -0.58
CA ASP A 238 -15.75 -4.97 0.82
C ASP A 238 -15.70 -6.24 1.70
N MET A 239 -15.63 -6.09 3.03
CA MET A 239 -15.53 -7.23 3.95
C MET A 239 -16.84 -8.03 4.10
N TYR A 240 -18.01 -7.47 3.76
CA TYR A 240 -19.27 -8.23 3.76
C TYR A 240 -19.33 -9.12 2.52
N ASN A 241 -18.97 -8.57 1.36
CA ASN A 241 -18.81 -9.36 0.15
C ASN A 241 -17.70 -10.40 0.28
N PHE A 242 -16.60 -10.08 0.98
CA PHE A 242 -15.56 -11.07 1.29
C PHE A 242 -16.11 -12.20 2.15
N TYR A 243 -16.93 -11.88 3.15
CA TYR A 243 -17.58 -12.91 3.96
C TYR A 243 -18.51 -13.79 3.12
N ASP A 244 -19.30 -13.22 2.22
CA ASP A 244 -20.15 -13.99 1.29
C ASP A 244 -19.30 -14.93 0.40
N ILE A 245 -18.15 -14.47 -0.09
CA ILE A 245 -17.20 -15.31 -0.85
C ILE A 245 -16.67 -16.47 -0.01
N VAL A 246 -16.30 -16.23 1.25
CA VAL A 246 -15.81 -17.28 2.16
C VAL A 246 -16.90 -18.30 2.47
N VAL A 247 -18.12 -17.86 2.71
CA VAL A 247 -19.27 -18.77 2.93
C VAL A 247 -19.51 -19.64 1.70
N ASN A 248 -19.55 -19.05 0.51
CA ASN A 248 -19.71 -19.79 -0.74
C ASN A 248 -18.56 -20.79 -0.99
N ALA A 249 -17.32 -20.42 -0.65
CA ALA A 249 -16.18 -21.34 -0.73
C ALA A 249 -16.33 -22.50 0.27
N ALA A 250 -16.85 -22.25 1.48
CA ALA A 250 -17.11 -23.27 2.48
C ALA A 250 -18.26 -24.22 2.12
N GLU A 251 -19.21 -23.78 1.29
CA GLU A 251 -20.26 -24.63 0.71
C GLU A 251 -19.69 -25.53 -0.39
N GLN A 252 -18.78 -25.00 -1.22
CA GLN A 252 -18.22 -25.72 -2.39
C GLN A 252 -17.02 -26.62 -2.05
N ASN A 253 -16.40 -26.45 -0.89
CA ASN A 253 -15.28 -27.25 -0.40
C ASN A 253 -15.65 -27.82 1.00
N PRO A 254 -16.52 -28.85 1.08
CA PRO A 254 -17.12 -29.32 2.34
C PRO A 254 -16.12 -29.89 3.35
N GLU A 255 -14.93 -30.28 2.91
CA GLU A 255 -13.80 -30.76 3.71
C GLU A 255 -12.98 -29.64 4.36
N GLU A 256 -13.18 -28.38 3.96
CA GLU A 256 -12.42 -27.24 4.45
C GLU A 256 -13.11 -26.56 5.65
N MET A 257 -12.30 -26.21 6.65
CA MET A 257 -12.71 -25.30 7.72
C MET A 257 -12.07 -23.94 7.48
N PHE A 258 -12.87 -22.88 7.46
CA PHE A 258 -12.42 -21.51 7.27
C PHE A 258 -12.37 -20.78 8.61
N VAL A 259 -11.26 -20.08 8.85
CA VAL A 259 -11.05 -19.27 10.05
C VAL A 259 -10.81 -17.83 9.63
N ILE A 260 -11.75 -16.96 9.97
CA ILE A 260 -11.69 -15.54 9.72
C ILE A 260 -11.11 -14.82 10.94
N LYS A 261 -10.19 -13.89 10.71
CA LYS A 261 -9.80 -12.90 11.73
C LYS A 261 -10.04 -11.49 11.22
N GLU A 262 -10.93 -10.76 11.87
CA GLU A 262 -11.24 -9.37 11.56
C GLU A 262 -10.06 -8.44 11.90
N HIS A 263 -9.81 -7.45 11.04
CA HIS A 263 -8.72 -6.51 11.29
C HIS A 263 -9.01 -5.67 12.55
N PRO A 264 -8.04 -5.45 13.47
CA PRO A 264 -8.28 -4.70 14.72
C PRO A 264 -8.66 -3.23 14.48
N ARG A 265 -8.34 -2.67 13.30
CA ARG A 265 -8.75 -1.31 12.88
C ARG A 265 -10.10 -1.28 12.13
N PHE A 266 -10.70 -2.44 11.83
CA PHE A 266 -12.07 -2.49 11.31
C PHE A 266 -13.04 -2.23 12.47
N LYS A 267 -13.62 -1.03 12.48
CA LYS A 267 -14.48 -0.58 13.60
C LYS A 267 -15.83 -1.30 13.68
N ARG A 268 -16.24 -1.97 12.61
CA ARG A 268 -17.45 -2.80 12.56
C ARG A 268 -17.04 -4.27 12.59
N SER A 269 -18.03 -5.14 12.73
CA SER A 269 -17.85 -6.57 12.59
C SER A 269 -18.84 -7.08 11.54
N VAL A 270 -18.43 -8.08 10.76
CA VAL A 270 -19.33 -8.86 9.91
C VAL A 270 -20.04 -9.97 10.69
N ILE A 271 -19.61 -10.27 11.92
CA ILE A 271 -20.26 -11.26 12.79
C ILE A 271 -21.72 -10.84 12.99
N GLY A 272 -22.65 -11.74 12.70
CA GLY A 272 -24.10 -11.50 12.77
C GLY A 272 -24.69 -10.78 11.55
N SER A 273 -23.90 -10.41 10.54
CA SER A 273 -24.42 -9.84 9.28
C SER A 273 -25.06 -10.88 8.35
N ARG A 274 -24.81 -12.15 8.61
CA ARG A 274 -25.39 -13.33 7.96
C ARG A 274 -25.62 -14.41 9.04
N PRO A 275 -26.48 -15.41 8.76
CA PRO A 275 -26.50 -16.64 9.54
C PRO A 275 -25.08 -17.25 9.64
N PRO A 276 -24.70 -17.82 10.79
CA PRO A 276 -23.41 -18.48 10.93
C PRO A 276 -23.34 -19.75 10.07
N HIS A 277 -22.22 -19.96 9.39
CA HIS A 277 -21.95 -21.21 8.67
C HIS A 277 -21.11 -22.15 9.54
N PRO A 278 -21.44 -23.45 9.67
CA PRO A 278 -20.80 -24.37 10.63
C PRO A 278 -19.29 -24.57 10.40
N ARG A 279 -18.81 -24.35 9.16
CA ARG A 279 -17.39 -24.44 8.78
C ARG A 279 -16.69 -23.07 8.64
N VAL A 280 -17.32 -21.97 9.06
CA VAL A 280 -16.69 -20.65 9.08
C VAL A 280 -16.67 -20.12 10.52
N LYS A 281 -15.47 -20.06 11.11
CA LYS A 281 -15.24 -19.61 12.49
C LYS A 281 -14.56 -18.25 12.53
N PHE A 282 -14.84 -17.48 13.57
CA PHE A 282 -14.16 -16.20 13.83
C PHE A 282 -13.15 -16.35 14.98
N ALA A 283 -11.90 -15.97 14.74
CA ALA A 283 -10.77 -16.12 15.67
C ALA A 283 -10.14 -14.77 16.03
N ASN A 284 -10.98 -13.77 16.34
CA ASN A 284 -10.54 -12.40 16.62
C ASN A 284 -9.64 -12.27 17.88
N GLY A 285 -9.68 -13.26 18.78
CA GLY A 285 -8.85 -13.32 19.99
C GLY A 285 -7.50 -14.02 19.80
N ASN A 286 -7.32 -14.81 18.75
CA ASN A 286 -6.11 -15.60 18.50
C ASN A 286 -4.99 -14.73 17.92
N ILE A 287 -3.73 -15.15 18.06
CA ILE A 287 -2.56 -14.44 17.51
C ILE A 287 -2.43 -14.73 16.01
N THR A 288 -2.12 -13.71 15.19
CA THR A 288 -2.08 -13.87 13.73
C THR A 288 -1.00 -14.86 13.30
N SER A 289 0.21 -14.78 13.87
CA SER A 289 1.30 -15.69 13.55
C SER A 289 0.94 -17.15 13.84
N GLU A 290 0.25 -17.43 14.93
CA GLU A 290 -0.23 -18.79 15.27
C GLU A 290 -1.30 -19.27 14.29
N LEU A 291 -2.22 -18.39 13.88
CA LEU A 291 -3.22 -18.73 12.87
C LEU A 291 -2.57 -19.08 11.53
N ILE A 292 -1.52 -18.36 11.11
CA ILE A 292 -0.77 -18.68 9.89
C ILE A 292 -0.04 -20.02 10.06
N SER A 293 0.67 -20.23 11.18
CA SER A 293 1.42 -21.47 11.44
C SER A 293 0.52 -22.70 11.47
N ASN A 294 -0.69 -22.60 12.02
CA ASN A 294 -1.66 -23.69 12.07
C ASN A 294 -2.53 -23.82 10.82
N ALA A 295 -2.47 -22.86 9.89
CA ALA A 295 -3.21 -22.93 8.64
C ALA A 295 -2.63 -23.98 7.69
N ARG A 296 -3.51 -24.63 6.94
CA ARG A 296 -3.16 -25.38 5.72
C ARG A 296 -2.78 -24.42 4.61
N THR A 297 -3.58 -23.37 4.44
CA THR A 297 -3.42 -22.36 3.39
C THR A 297 -3.95 -21.02 3.89
N VAL A 298 -3.38 -19.93 3.37
CA VAL A 298 -3.82 -18.56 3.69
C VAL A 298 -4.49 -17.96 2.46
N VAL A 299 -5.78 -17.64 2.58
CA VAL A 299 -6.54 -16.92 1.55
C VAL A 299 -6.61 -15.45 1.94
N THR A 300 -5.94 -14.61 1.17
CA THR A 300 -5.90 -13.16 1.40
C THR A 300 -6.28 -12.41 0.12
N ILE A 301 -6.83 -11.20 0.24
CA ILE A 301 -7.01 -10.35 -0.93
C ILE A 301 -5.62 -9.98 -1.49
N ASN A 302 -4.83 -9.24 -0.71
CA ASN A 302 -3.51 -8.74 -1.09
C ASN A 302 -2.71 -8.22 0.13
N SER A 303 -3.08 -8.68 1.33
CA SER A 303 -2.47 -8.28 2.59
C SER A 303 -1.01 -8.71 2.70
N THR A 304 -0.21 -7.95 3.45
CA THR A 304 1.13 -8.35 3.88
C THR A 304 1.14 -9.67 4.67
N VAL A 305 0.00 -10.08 5.24
CA VAL A 305 -0.18 -11.42 5.84
C VAL A 305 0.13 -12.55 4.84
N GLY A 306 -0.09 -12.33 3.55
CA GLY A 306 0.34 -13.27 2.50
C GLY A 306 1.86 -13.41 2.44
N ILE A 307 2.60 -12.31 2.60
CA ILE A 307 4.08 -12.33 2.64
C ILE A 307 4.57 -13.01 3.94
N GLU A 308 3.91 -12.75 5.07
CA GLU A 308 4.21 -13.43 6.33
C GLU A 308 3.95 -14.95 6.25
N ALA A 309 2.91 -15.35 5.51
CA ALA A 309 2.64 -16.76 5.23
C ALA A 309 3.69 -17.41 4.33
N LEU A 310 4.20 -16.68 3.32
CA LEU A 310 5.34 -17.11 2.51
C LEU A 310 6.61 -17.28 3.35
N LEU A 311 6.85 -16.40 4.33
CA LEU A 311 7.98 -16.54 5.26
C LEU A 311 7.90 -17.87 6.03
N LEU A 312 6.70 -18.26 6.44
CA LEU A 312 6.42 -19.52 7.14
C LEU A 312 6.23 -20.74 6.21
N GLY A 313 6.53 -20.60 4.91
CA GLY A 313 6.45 -21.70 3.94
C GLY A 313 5.03 -22.19 3.66
N LYS A 314 4.01 -21.34 3.89
CA LYS A 314 2.60 -21.70 3.69
C LYS A 314 2.16 -21.48 2.24
N GLN A 315 1.21 -22.30 1.79
CA GLN A 315 0.43 -22.01 0.60
C GLN A 315 -0.33 -20.70 0.79
N VAL A 316 -0.28 -19.82 -0.21
CA VAL A 316 -0.99 -18.55 -0.22
C VAL A 316 -1.85 -18.46 -1.47
N ILE A 317 -3.12 -18.12 -1.29
CA ILE A 317 -4.08 -17.85 -2.36
C ILE A 317 -4.42 -16.36 -2.31
N THR A 318 -4.21 -15.67 -3.42
CA THR A 318 -4.44 -14.22 -3.55
C THR A 318 -5.71 -13.94 -4.35
N LEU A 319 -6.61 -13.11 -3.82
CA LEU A 319 -7.87 -12.76 -4.48
C LEU A 319 -7.82 -11.41 -5.23
N GLY A 320 -6.90 -10.54 -4.85
CA GLY A 320 -6.66 -9.23 -5.44
C GLY A 320 -5.26 -9.11 -6.03
N ASP A 321 -4.93 -7.91 -6.50
CA ASP A 321 -3.60 -7.61 -7.04
C ASP A 321 -2.63 -7.36 -5.90
N SER A 322 -1.48 -8.01 -5.96
CA SER A 322 -0.43 -7.96 -4.95
C SER A 322 0.94 -8.01 -5.64
N CYS A 323 1.96 -7.44 -5.00
CA CYS A 323 3.31 -7.45 -5.55
C CYS A 323 3.95 -8.86 -5.58
N TYR A 324 3.37 -9.81 -4.86
CA TYR A 324 3.82 -11.19 -4.74
C TYR A 324 2.95 -12.18 -5.53
N ASN A 325 2.11 -11.69 -6.45
CA ASN A 325 1.40 -12.50 -7.45
C ASN A 325 2.36 -13.04 -8.52
N ILE A 326 3.31 -13.87 -8.10
CA ILE A 326 4.36 -14.45 -8.94
C ILE A 326 4.00 -15.91 -9.16
N GLN A 327 4.12 -16.37 -10.40
CA GLN A 327 3.93 -17.79 -10.73
C GLN A 327 4.88 -18.65 -9.89
N ASP A 328 4.39 -19.80 -9.41
CA ASP A 328 5.11 -20.73 -8.53
C ASP A 328 5.40 -20.20 -7.10
N LEU A 329 5.10 -18.93 -6.81
CA LEU A 329 5.18 -18.37 -5.45
C LEU A 329 3.81 -18.36 -4.75
N VAL A 330 2.75 -17.98 -5.45
CA VAL A 330 1.37 -18.00 -4.90
C VAL A 330 0.37 -18.50 -5.93
N LEU A 331 -0.77 -18.99 -5.45
CA LEU A 331 -1.91 -19.32 -6.27
C LEU A 331 -2.82 -18.08 -6.43
N ARG A 332 -3.45 -17.96 -7.60
CA ARG A 332 -4.42 -16.90 -7.90
C ARG A 332 -5.85 -17.44 -7.74
N GLY A 333 -6.64 -16.79 -6.90
CA GLY A 333 -8.05 -17.12 -6.63
C GLY A 333 -8.97 -15.93 -6.88
N ASN A 334 -8.75 -15.16 -7.95
CA ASN A 334 -9.42 -13.88 -8.20
C ASN A 334 -10.87 -13.98 -8.70
N ASP A 335 -11.44 -15.18 -8.72
CA ASP A 335 -12.86 -15.50 -8.90
C ASP A 335 -13.17 -16.81 -8.16
N MET A 336 -14.45 -17.19 -8.08
CA MET A 336 -14.88 -18.36 -7.32
C MET A 336 -14.31 -19.68 -7.89
N GLY A 337 -14.29 -19.82 -9.22
CA GLY A 337 -13.80 -21.04 -9.86
C GLY A 337 -12.30 -21.24 -9.62
N ARG A 338 -11.52 -20.18 -9.77
CA ARG A 338 -10.08 -20.17 -9.48
C ARG A 338 -9.79 -20.35 -8.00
N LEU A 339 -10.59 -19.75 -7.12
CA LEU A 339 -10.46 -19.96 -5.67
C LEU A 339 -10.66 -21.44 -5.32
N ASN A 340 -11.71 -22.08 -5.82
CA ASN A 340 -11.95 -23.51 -5.57
C ASN A 340 -10.85 -24.38 -6.17
N ALA A 341 -10.42 -24.10 -7.41
CA ALA A 341 -9.31 -24.82 -8.03
C ALA A 341 -8.02 -24.70 -7.20
N ALA A 342 -7.72 -23.51 -6.68
CA ALA A 342 -6.56 -23.29 -5.81
C ALA A 342 -6.71 -24.00 -4.45
N LEU A 343 -7.91 -24.01 -3.86
CA LEU A 343 -8.19 -24.72 -2.60
C LEU A 343 -8.03 -26.24 -2.76
N ALA A 344 -8.44 -26.80 -3.91
CA ALA A 344 -8.34 -28.20 -4.25
C ALA A 344 -6.89 -28.70 -4.41
N LEU A 345 -5.93 -27.81 -4.67
CA LEU A 345 -4.49 -28.12 -4.70
C LEU A 345 -3.92 -28.32 -3.28
N ARG A 346 -4.45 -29.32 -2.57
CA ARG A 346 -3.97 -29.71 -1.24
C ARG A 346 -2.55 -30.26 -1.36
N GLY A 347 -1.61 -29.66 -0.62
CA GLY A 347 -0.19 -30.05 -0.64
C GLY A 347 0.68 -29.24 -1.61
N TRP A 348 0.10 -28.43 -2.50
CA TRP A 348 0.90 -27.48 -3.27
C TRP A 348 1.53 -26.45 -2.32
N LEU A 349 2.83 -26.24 -2.46
CA LEU A 349 3.61 -25.26 -1.70
C LEU A 349 4.33 -24.33 -2.68
N PRO A 350 4.63 -23.09 -2.26
CA PRO A 350 5.54 -22.23 -3.02
C PRO A 350 6.87 -22.93 -3.30
N ASP A 351 7.42 -22.73 -4.50
CA ASP A 351 8.79 -23.15 -4.85
C ASP A 351 9.78 -22.56 -3.83
N ASP A 352 10.56 -23.41 -3.16
CA ASP A 352 11.32 -23.01 -1.98
C ASP A 352 12.45 -22.03 -2.32
N GLU A 353 13.14 -22.26 -3.45
CA GLU A 353 14.18 -21.37 -3.95
C GLU A 353 13.58 -20.00 -4.27
N LEU A 354 12.53 -19.94 -5.09
CA LEU A 354 11.84 -18.71 -5.46
C LEU A 354 11.34 -17.96 -4.22
N ARG A 355 10.74 -18.67 -3.26
CA ARG A 355 10.26 -18.11 -2.00
C ARG A 355 11.38 -17.46 -1.20
N ARG A 356 12.50 -18.17 -1.02
CA ARG A 356 13.67 -17.64 -0.31
C ARG A 356 14.28 -16.44 -1.03
N GLN A 357 14.44 -16.52 -2.34
CA GLN A 357 15.00 -15.44 -3.16
C GLN A 357 14.09 -14.20 -3.17
N PHE A 358 12.78 -14.38 -3.28
CA PHE A 358 11.79 -13.31 -3.17
C PHE A 358 11.85 -12.62 -1.80
N LEU A 359 11.83 -13.39 -0.71
CA LEU A 359 11.92 -12.85 0.65
C LEU A 359 13.26 -12.16 0.92
N GLY A 360 14.36 -12.73 0.41
CA GLY A 360 15.70 -12.15 0.46
C GLY A 360 15.78 -10.83 -0.30
N PHE A 361 15.24 -10.77 -1.51
CA PHE A 361 15.16 -9.53 -2.30
C PHE A 361 14.40 -8.45 -1.55
N LEU A 362 13.21 -8.79 -1.03
CA LEU A 362 12.42 -7.86 -0.23
C LEU A 362 13.22 -7.36 0.98
N TRP A 363 13.87 -8.26 1.71
CA TRP A 363 14.52 -7.94 2.96
C TRP A 363 15.84 -7.19 2.81
N ASN A 364 16.67 -7.57 1.85
CA ASN A 364 18.05 -7.11 1.73
C ASN A 364 18.20 -5.94 0.76
N TYR A 365 17.26 -5.77 -0.17
CA TYR A 365 17.38 -4.79 -1.26
C TYR A 365 16.21 -3.80 -1.31
N TYR A 366 14.97 -4.30 -1.34
CA TYR A 366 13.80 -3.44 -1.56
C TYR A 366 13.33 -2.69 -0.30
N LEU A 367 13.27 -3.35 0.86
CA LEU A 367 12.77 -2.75 2.10
C LEU A 367 13.87 -1.97 2.82
N VAL A 368 13.60 -0.68 3.05
CA VAL A 368 14.48 0.19 3.82
C VAL A 368 14.23 -0.04 5.32
N LYS A 369 15.30 -0.32 6.10
CA LYS A 369 15.18 -0.49 7.55
C LYS A 369 14.87 0.84 8.22
N GLY A 370 13.86 0.85 9.09
CA GLY A 370 13.33 2.02 9.77
C GLY A 370 11.81 2.10 9.71
N SER A 371 11.24 3.15 10.28
CA SER A 371 9.79 3.37 10.31
C SER A 371 9.48 4.85 10.15
N PHE A 372 8.22 5.22 9.97
CA PHE A 372 7.86 6.64 9.94
C PHE A 372 8.11 7.36 11.27
N THR A 373 8.02 6.63 12.39
CA THR A 373 8.35 7.16 13.71
C THR A 373 9.85 7.28 13.93
N GLU A 374 10.63 6.35 13.39
CA GLU A 374 12.08 6.28 13.50
C GLU A 374 12.68 6.01 12.11
N PRO A 375 12.73 7.04 11.24
CA PRO A 375 13.30 6.87 9.90
C PRO A 375 14.81 6.62 10.01
N PRO A 376 15.41 5.91 9.04
CA PRO A 376 16.86 5.69 9.05
C PRO A 376 17.61 7.02 8.98
N THR A 377 18.74 7.10 9.67
CA THR A 377 19.61 8.29 9.62
C THR A 377 20.13 8.57 8.20
N ALA A 378 20.39 7.52 7.42
CA ALA A 378 20.82 7.61 6.02
C ALA A 378 19.66 7.68 5.01
N LEU A 379 18.47 8.20 5.39
CA LEU A 379 17.28 8.19 4.54
C LEU A 379 17.51 8.79 3.14
N ALA A 380 18.25 9.91 3.04
CA ALA A 380 18.56 10.55 1.77
C ALA A 380 19.31 9.61 0.81
N SER A 381 20.37 8.96 1.30
CA SER A 381 21.13 7.97 0.52
C SER A 381 20.26 6.77 0.15
N ARG A 382 19.44 6.26 1.09
CA ARG A 382 18.50 5.17 0.81
C ARG A 382 17.49 5.48 -0.27
N ILE A 383 17.02 6.72 -0.37
CA ILE A 383 16.13 7.14 -1.46
C ILE A 383 16.86 7.09 -2.81
N LEU A 384 18.13 7.48 -2.86
CA LEU A 384 18.95 7.38 -4.07
C LEU A 384 19.19 5.92 -4.47
N ASP A 385 19.54 5.06 -3.50
CA ASP A 385 19.69 3.61 -3.70
C ASP A 385 18.42 3.00 -4.36
N CYS A 386 17.22 3.47 -3.99
CA CYS A 386 15.97 2.97 -4.57
C CYS A 386 15.82 3.26 -6.08
N PHE A 387 16.35 4.38 -6.59
CA PHE A 387 16.35 4.68 -8.03
C PHE A 387 17.34 3.80 -8.80
N GLU A 388 18.50 3.53 -8.20
CA GLU A 388 19.51 2.64 -8.76
C GLU A 388 18.98 1.22 -8.84
N LEU A 389 18.39 0.71 -7.74
CA LEU A 389 17.78 -0.61 -7.69
C LEU A 389 16.68 -0.80 -8.73
N ASP A 390 15.79 0.19 -8.89
CA ASP A 390 14.71 0.14 -9.90
C ASP A 390 15.27 0.12 -11.34
N SER A 391 16.38 0.80 -11.59
CA SER A 391 17.07 0.78 -12.88
C SER A 391 17.73 -0.58 -13.15
N GLU A 392 18.40 -1.15 -12.14
CA GLU A 392 19.00 -2.49 -12.19
C GLU A 392 17.94 -3.56 -12.45
N VAL A 393 16.82 -3.53 -11.72
CA VAL A 393 15.69 -4.45 -11.87
C VAL A 393 15.13 -4.38 -13.28
N ARG A 394 14.89 -3.18 -13.82
CA ARG A 394 14.36 -3.01 -15.19
C ARG A 394 15.32 -3.55 -16.24
N GLY A 395 16.63 -3.31 -16.07
CA GLY A 395 17.66 -3.87 -16.94
C GLY A 395 17.70 -5.40 -16.90
N ALA A 396 17.64 -6.00 -15.71
CA ALA A 396 17.63 -7.45 -15.54
C ALA A 396 16.38 -8.10 -16.18
N ILE A 397 15.20 -7.52 -15.99
CA ILE A 397 13.96 -8.02 -16.60
C ILE A 397 14.00 -7.89 -18.13
N ALA A 398 14.53 -6.77 -18.66
CA ALA A 398 14.67 -6.60 -20.11
C ALA A 398 15.58 -7.68 -20.71
N ASN A 399 16.70 -8.01 -20.05
CA ASN A 399 17.63 -9.05 -20.50
C ASN A 399 17.04 -10.47 -20.44
N LEU A 400 16.08 -10.73 -19.56
CA LEU A 400 15.41 -12.04 -19.47
C LEU A 400 14.31 -12.22 -20.52
N ASN A 401 13.79 -11.12 -21.08
CA ASN A 401 12.76 -11.14 -22.13
C ASN A 401 13.34 -11.15 -23.55
N ASN A 402 14.63 -10.84 -23.70
CA ASN A 402 15.40 -10.98 -24.94
C ASN A 402 16.01 -12.38 -25.01
#